data_AF-A0A6B2EFK0-F1
#
_entry.id   AF-A0A6B2EFK0-F1
#
_cell.length_a   1.000
_cell.length_b   1.000
_cell.length_c   1.000
_cell.angle_alpha   90.00
_cell.angle_beta   90.00
_cell.angle_gamma   90.00
#
_symmetry.space_group_name_H-M   'P 1'
#
loop_
_entity.id
_entity.type
_entity.pdbx_description
1 polymer ?
#
loop_
_entity_poly.entity_id
_entity_poly.type
_entity_poly.pdbx_seq_one_letter_code
_entity_poly.pdbx_strand_id
1 'polypeptide(L)'
;SKREKLAKEERMREQKVEEQLVKSMSTMGNPDDKINNLVRKYVEMEKETRKLGIVAKQQEKRVDLIQKEKENLQQEYNKAILTKSKLESLCRELQRQNKSIKDESFAKIREEEEKRKETQAKFQKSLNEITALMTENNDRNMKLQQDNVEMSKRLKYLLEQSETREQQVEKINMSIDLSTQLNEAKLTKIQMEAAMEKEVLLKEKHDMLTDLKKTRQQLVDVQTKEKLLKEQLDLYTTKYDEFQNSLSKSNNIFATYKVELEKMSKKIVKLEKERNEWRMKFEKSNVAVLELASDKQLKDQILNKTTRQLDQLQKLCRFLQADRNLLVNVLKENNIERPPLPELPPEPEATEPEPSPQDDKLERMMKNCSEFKQNLAVLQNQLASITKPSSSQENKKSKGKSKKKDAQKTPPEQQENQENGDTVEPPADSDSVPECPEESTNMNSSEVSTLPSDHQE
;
A
#
# COMPACT_ATOMS: atom_id res chain seq x y z
N SER A 1 -101.10 -24.45 -167.09
CA SER A 1 -101.29 -24.86 -165.67
C SER A 1 -101.32 -26.38 -165.54
N LYS A 2 -101.02 -26.93 -164.34
CA LYS A 2 -101.05 -28.39 -164.07
C LYS A 2 -102.47 -28.96 -164.15
N ARG A 3 -103.48 -28.18 -163.74
CA ARG A 3 -104.92 -28.50 -163.93
C ARG A 3 -105.33 -28.56 -165.40
N GLU A 4 -104.82 -27.67 -166.26
CA GLU A 4 -105.14 -27.70 -167.71
C GLU A 4 -104.56 -28.94 -168.42
N LYS A 5 -103.38 -29.42 -168.01
CA LYS A 5 -102.85 -30.68 -168.56
C LYS A 5 -103.74 -31.86 -168.19
N LEU A 6 -104.12 -31.98 -166.91
CA LEU A 6 -105.06 -32.99 -166.44
C LEU A 6 -106.40 -32.91 -167.17
N ALA A 7 -107.02 -31.72 -167.28
CA ALA A 7 -108.29 -31.55 -167.99
C ALA A 7 -108.20 -31.85 -169.50
N LYS A 8 -107.03 -31.66 -170.14
CA LYS A 8 -106.80 -32.10 -171.53
C LYS A 8 -106.61 -33.62 -171.62
N GLU A 9 -105.89 -34.26 -170.71
CA GLU A 9 -105.78 -35.73 -170.66
C GLU A 9 -107.12 -36.40 -170.37
N GLU A 10 -107.93 -35.81 -169.50
CA GLU A 10 -109.28 -36.27 -169.14
C GLU A 10 -110.20 -36.22 -170.35
N ARG A 11 -110.30 -35.06 -171.04
CA ARG A 11 -111.04 -34.95 -172.32
C ARG A 11 -110.55 -35.90 -173.41
N MET A 12 -109.24 -36.11 -173.54
CA MET A 12 -108.68 -37.07 -174.50
C MET A 12 -108.96 -38.53 -174.13
N ARG A 13 -109.21 -38.83 -172.85
CA ARG A 13 -109.69 -40.15 -172.39
C ARG A 13 -111.18 -40.31 -172.64
N GLU A 14 -111.99 -39.29 -172.32
CA GLU A 14 -113.43 -39.25 -172.59
C GLU A 14 -113.71 -39.52 -174.08
N GLN A 15 -113.06 -38.76 -174.98
CA GLN A 15 -113.18 -38.96 -176.43
C GLN A 15 -112.76 -40.36 -176.89
N LYS A 16 -111.71 -40.96 -176.32
CA LYS A 16 -111.31 -42.35 -176.66
C LYS A 16 -112.30 -43.40 -176.18
N VAL A 17 -112.94 -43.20 -175.03
CA VAL A 17 -113.99 -44.09 -174.52
C VAL A 17 -115.26 -43.95 -175.37
N GLU A 18 -115.58 -42.73 -175.81
CA GLU A 18 -116.69 -42.44 -176.73
C GLU A 18 -116.47 -43.07 -178.12
N GLU A 19 -115.29 -42.92 -178.74
CA GLU A 19 -114.93 -43.59 -179.99
C GLU A 19 -115.06 -45.12 -179.88
N GLN A 20 -114.55 -45.72 -178.80
CA GLN A 20 -114.68 -47.17 -178.57
C GLN A 20 -116.13 -47.61 -178.38
N LEU A 21 -116.96 -46.78 -177.72
CA LEU A 21 -118.39 -47.05 -177.55
C LEU A 21 -119.10 -47.05 -178.91
N VAL A 22 -118.96 -45.98 -179.69
CA VAL A 22 -119.56 -45.85 -181.03
C VAL A 22 -119.12 -46.98 -181.96
N LYS A 23 -117.81 -47.32 -181.96
CA LYS A 23 -117.24 -48.37 -182.80
C LYS A 23 -117.66 -49.79 -182.38
N SER A 24 -118.09 -49.98 -181.13
CA SER A 24 -118.73 -51.23 -180.68
C SER A 24 -120.20 -51.34 -181.06
N MET A 25 -120.86 -50.23 -181.43
CA MET A 25 -122.27 -50.20 -181.83
C MET A 25 -122.50 -50.21 -183.35
N SER A 26 -121.49 -49.90 -184.16
CA SER A 26 -121.61 -49.89 -185.63
C SER A 26 -121.62 -51.28 -186.25
N THR A 27 -121.08 -52.30 -185.57
CA THR A 27 -121.10 -53.71 -186.02
C THR A 27 -122.41 -54.46 -185.72
N MET A 28 -123.31 -53.87 -184.93
CA MET A 28 -124.61 -54.46 -184.63
C MET A 28 -125.66 -53.91 -185.61
N GLY A 29 -126.35 -54.78 -186.34
CA GLY A 29 -127.33 -54.37 -187.37
C GLY A 29 -128.68 -53.91 -186.79
N ASN A 30 -129.11 -54.53 -185.69
CA ASN A 30 -130.40 -54.30 -185.05
C ASN A 30 -130.31 -53.15 -184.00
N PRO A 31 -131.25 -52.19 -183.97
CA PRO A 31 -131.28 -51.14 -182.93
C PRO A 31 -131.37 -51.67 -181.49
N ASP A 32 -132.11 -52.75 -181.21
CA ASP A 32 -132.27 -53.26 -179.84
C ASP A 32 -130.94 -53.74 -179.24
N ASP A 33 -130.06 -54.35 -180.04
CA ASP A 33 -128.74 -54.80 -179.58
C ASP A 33 -127.84 -53.63 -179.17
N LYS A 34 -127.99 -52.46 -179.82
CA LYS A 34 -127.29 -51.21 -179.46
C LYS A 34 -127.76 -50.68 -178.12
N ILE A 35 -129.08 -50.66 -177.90
CA ILE A 35 -129.67 -50.24 -176.62
C ILE A 35 -129.25 -51.19 -175.51
N ASN A 36 -129.31 -52.50 -175.73
CA ASN A 36 -128.87 -53.51 -174.75
C ASN A 36 -127.37 -53.40 -174.40
N ASN A 37 -126.51 -53.04 -175.35
CA ASN A 37 -125.09 -52.79 -175.11
C ASN A 37 -124.88 -51.51 -174.27
N LEU A 38 -125.55 -50.40 -174.62
CA LEU A 38 -125.53 -49.17 -173.82
C LEU A 38 -126.01 -49.40 -172.38
N VAL A 39 -127.12 -50.11 -172.18
CA VAL A 39 -127.65 -50.45 -170.85
C VAL A 39 -126.64 -51.30 -170.07
N ARG A 40 -126.05 -52.33 -170.69
CA ARG A 40 -125.01 -53.15 -170.06
C ARG A 40 -123.81 -52.31 -169.61
N LYS A 41 -123.34 -51.41 -170.48
CA LYS A 41 -122.16 -50.57 -170.23
C LYS A 41 -122.43 -49.45 -169.22
N TYR A 42 -123.65 -48.92 -169.17
CA TYR A 42 -124.08 -48.03 -168.08
C TYR A 42 -124.15 -48.77 -166.74
N VAL A 43 -124.67 -50.00 -166.71
CA VAL A 43 -124.67 -50.85 -165.51
C VAL A 43 -123.25 -51.23 -165.07
N GLU A 44 -122.31 -51.41 -166.00
CA GLU A 44 -120.88 -51.58 -165.69
C GLU A 44 -120.27 -50.31 -165.09
N MET A 45 -120.55 -49.13 -165.65
CA MET A 45 -120.11 -47.84 -165.08
C MET A 45 -120.72 -47.56 -163.70
N GLU A 46 -121.98 -47.93 -163.47
CA GLU A 46 -122.66 -47.80 -162.17
C GLU A 46 -122.02 -48.71 -161.12
N LYS A 47 -121.77 -49.99 -161.48
CA LYS A 47 -121.00 -50.94 -160.65
C LYS A 47 -119.60 -50.43 -160.35
N GLU A 48 -118.89 -49.87 -161.33
CA GLU A 48 -117.54 -49.33 -161.11
C GLU A 48 -117.56 -48.09 -160.23
N THR A 49 -118.56 -47.22 -160.37
CA THR A 49 -118.79 -46.07 -159.49
C THR A 49 -119.06 -46.53 -158.05
N ARG A 50 -119.84 -47.60 -157.85
CA ARG A 50 -120.01 -48.23 -156.52
C ARG A 50 -118.70 -48.79 -155.97
N LYS A 51 -117.89 -49.49 -156.77
CA LYS A 51 -116.56 -49.98 -156.35
C LYS A 51 -115.65 -48.82 -155.93
N LEU A 52 -115.55 -47.76 -156.74
CA LEU A 52 -114.75 -46.58 -156.45
C LEU A 52 -115.25 -45.86 -155.17
N GLY A 53 -116.56 -45.78 -154.95
CA GLY A 53 -117.14 -45.26 -153.70
C GLY A 53 -116.80 -46.12 -152.46
N ILE A 54 -116.74 -47.45 -152.60
CA ILE A 54 -116.28 -48.37 -151.54
C ILE A 54 -114.77 -48.17 -151.28
N VAL A 55 -113.95 -48.10 -152.33
CA VAL A 55 -112.50 -47.87 -152.23
C VAL A 55 -112.21 -46.51 -151.61
N ALA A 56 -112.92 -45.44 -151.99
CA ALA A 56 -112.78 -44.11 -151.40
C ALA A 56 -113.03 -44.13 -149.89
N LYS A 57 -114.16 -44.73 -149.45
CA LYS A 57 -114.47 -44.92 -148.01
C LYS A 57 -113.47 -45.82 -147.29
N GLN A 58 -112.79 -46.73 -147.99
CA GLN A 58 -111.72 -47.55 -147.42
C GLN A 58 -110.41 -46.75 -147.27
N GLN A 59 -110.08 -45.85 -148.21
CA GLN A 59 -108.92 -44.96 -148.09
C GLN A 59 -109.15 -43.87 -147.04
N GLU A 60 -110.35 -43.31 -146.94
CA GLU A 60 -110.77 -42.37 -145.90
C GLU A 60 -110.54 -42.98 -144.49
N LYS A 61 -111.09 -44.17 -144.24
CA LYS A 61 -110.81 -44.94 -143.00
C LYS A 61 -109.33 -45.23 -142.77
N ARG A 62 -108.55 -45.46 -143.83
CA ARG A 62 -107.10 -45.67 -143.74
C ARG A 62 -106.36 -44.39 -143.34
N VAL A 63 -106.78 -43.23 -143.85
CA VAL A 63 -106.23 -41.92 -143.45
C VAL A 63 -106.56 -41.61 -141.99
N ASP A 64 -107.80 -41.86 -141.55
CA ASP A 64 -108.21 -41.71 -140.14
C ASP A 64 -107.39 -42.60 -139.20
N LEU A 65 -107.13 -43.85 -139.59
CA LEU A 65 -106.29 -44.77 -138.81
C LEU A 65 -104.84 -44.26 -138.74
N ILE A 66 -104.24 -43.88 -139.87
CA ILE A 66 -102.86 -43.36 -139.91
C ILE A 66 -102.74 -42.05 -139.11
N GLN A 67 -103.75 -41.18 -139.11
CA GLN A 67 -103.75 -39.95 -138.32
C GLN A 67 -103.84 -40.26 -136.81
N LYS A 68 -104.66 -41.23 -136.40
CA LYS A 68 -104.72 -41.70 -134.99
C LYS A 68 -103.42 -42.39 -134.56
N GLU A 69 -102.82 -43.21 -135.42
CA GLU A 69 -101.51 -43.83 -135.18
C GLU A 69 -100.43 -42.76 -135.00
N LYS A 70 -100.39 -41.74 -135.86
CA LYS A 70 -99.49 -40.58 -135.76
C LYS A 70 -99.70 -39.79 -134.47
N GLU A 71 -100.94 -39.53 -134.07
CA GLU A 71 -101.25 -38.84 -132.81
C GLU A 71 -100.83 -39.66 -131.59
N ASN A 72 -101.07 -40.98 -131.60
CA ASN A 72 -100.61 -41.88 -130.55
C ASN A 72 -99.07 -41.95 -130.47
N LEU A 73 -98.39 -42.07 -131.62
CA LEU A 73 -96.92 -42.03 -131.69
C LEU A 73 -96.35 -40.70 -131.20
N GLN A 74 -97.01 -39.56 -131.49
CA GLN A 74 -96.62 -38.26 -130.97
C GLN A 74 -96.78 -38.18 -129.44
N GLN A 75 -97.85 -38.76 -128.88
CA GLN A 75 -98.03 -38.85 -127.43
C GLN A 75 -96.95 -39.72 -126.78
N GLU A 76 -96.66 -40.91 -127.32
CA GLU A 76 -95.58 -41.78 -126.82
C GLU A 76 -94.19 -41.13 -126.95
N TYR A 77 -93.92 -40.42 -128.05
CA TYR A 77 -92.69 -39.64 -128.21
C TYR A 77 -92.56 -38.53 -127.17
N ASN A 78 -93.64 -37.79 -126.89
CA ASN A 78 -93.66 -36.74 -125.87
C ASN A 78 -93.46 -37.34 -124.45
N LYS A 79 -94.08 -38.50 -124.15
CA LYS A 79 -93.85 -39.26 -122.91
C LYS A 79 -92.38 -39.69 -122.80
N ALA A 80 -91.80 -40.22 -123.87
CA ALA A 80 -90.41 -40.67 -123.92
C ALA A 80 -89.40 -39.52 -123.71
N ILE A 81 -89.68 -38.31 -124.22
CA ILE A 81 -88.88 -37.11 -123.93
C ILE A 81 -88.95 -36.75 -122.43
N LEU A 82 -90.14 -36.78 -121.83
CA LEU A 82 -90.33 -36.45 -120.41
C LEU A 82 -89.66 -37.46 -119.49
N THR A 83 -89.77 -38.77 -119.77
CA THR A 83 -89.08 -39.81 -119.00
C THR A 83 -87.56 -39.73 -119.19
N LYS A 84 -87.08 -39.53 -120.42
CA LYS A 84 -85.65 -39.27 -120.69
C LYS A 84 -85.12 -38.07 -119.90
N SER A 85 -85.80 -36.93 -119.95
CA SER A 85 -85.40 -35.71 -119.23
C SER A 85 -85.35 -35.94 -117.71
N LYS A 86 -86.34 -36.65 -117.15
CA LYS A 86 -86.37 -37.03 -115.73
C LYS A 86 -85.24 -37.99 -115.36
N LEU A 87 -84.88 -38.94 -116.23
CA LEU A 87 -83.73 -39.84 -116.04
C LEU A 87 -82.39 -39.10 -116.18
N GLU A 88 -82.23 -38.19 -117.13
CA GLU A 88 -81.02 -37.37 -117.25
C GLU A 88 -80.84 -36.46 -116.03
N SER A 89 -81.92 -35.89 -115.49
CA SER A 89 -81.91 -35.14 -114.24
C SER A 89 -81.49 -36.02 -113.05
N LEU A 90 -82.10 -37.20 -112.90
CA LEU A 90 -81.77 -38.16 -111.85
C LEU A 90 -80.32 -38.65 -111.94
N CYS A 91 -79.81 -38.94 -113.14
CA CYS A 91 -78.43 -39.35 -113.36
C CYS A 91 -77.43 -38.22 -113.02
N ARG A 92 -77.73 -36.97 -113.37
CA ARG A 92 -76.91 -35.81 -112.97
C ARG A 92 -76.90 -35.61 -111.46
N GLU A 93 -78.05 -35.77 -110.79
CA GLU A 93 -78.16 -35.66 -109.34
C GLU A 93 -77.44 -36.81 -108.63
N LEU A 94 -77.61 -38.05 -109.09
CA LEU A 94 -76.87 -39.22 -108.59
C LEU A 94 -75.34 -39.05 -108.79
N GLN A 95 -74.90 -38.43 -109.89
CA GLN A 95 -73.48 -38.08 -110.10
C GLN A 95 -72.99 -36.99 -109.14
N ARG A 96 -73.79 -35.96 -108.85
CA ARG A 96 -73.47 -34.96 -107.82
C ARG A 96 -73.34 -35.61 -106.44
N GLN A 97 -74.31 -36.44 -106.04
CA GLN A 97 -74.30 -37.10 -104.74
C GLN A 97 -73.13 -38.08 -104.61
N ASN A 98 -72.84 -38.88 -105.65
CA ASN A 98 -71.64 -39.73 -105.67
C ASN A 98 -70.32 -38.92 -105.62
N LYS A 99 -70.31 -37.68 -106.12
CA LYS A 99 -69.16 -36.78 -105.96
C LYS A 99 -69.10 -36.23 -104.53
N SER A 100 -70.20 -35.69 -104.00
CA SER A 100 -70.29 -35.15 -102.63
C SER A 100 -69.84 -36.19 -101.61
N ILE A 101 -70.39 -37.40 -101.66
CA ILE A 101 -70.03 -38.52 -100.77
C ILE A 101 -68.54 -38.86 -100.86
N LYS A 102 -67.91 -38.79 -102.04
CA LYS A 102 -66.46 -39.00 -102.20
C LYS A 102 -65.65 -37.85 -101.62
N ASP A 103 -66.01 -36.61 -101.93
CA ASP A 103 -65.30 -35.41 -101.46
C ASP A 103 -65.42 -35.28 -99.93
N GLU A 104 -66.59 -35.56 -99.35
CA GLU A 104 -66.84 -35.68 -97.91
C GLU A 104 -66.06 -36.83 -97.27
N SER A 105 -66.01 -38.00 -97.91
CA SER A 105 -65.22 -39.13 -97.41
C SER A 105 -63.72 -38.80 -97.37
N PHE A 106 -63.19 -38.16 -98.42
CA PHE A 106 -61.80 -37.70 -98.45
C PHE A 106 -61.52 -36.59 -97.42
N ALA A 107 -62.47 -35.66 -97.22
CA ALA A 107 -62.35 -34.64 -96.18
C ALA A 107 -62.31 -35.27 -94.78
N LYS A 108 -63.22 -36.22 -94.49
CA LYS A 108 -63.28 -36.91 -93.20
C LYS A 108 -62.06 -37.81 -92.94
N ILE A 109 -61.52 -38.47 -93.97
CA ILE A 109 -60.25 -39.21 -93.86
C ILE A 109 -59.11 -38.26 -93.46
N ARG A 110 -59.00 -37.08 -94.09
CA ARG A 110 -58.00 -36.08 -93.73
C ARG A 110 -58.19 -35.55 -92.31
N GLU A 111 -59.42 -35.25 -91.92
CA GLU A 111 -59.77 -34.74 -90.58
C GLU A 111 -59.36 -35.74 -89.48
N GLU A 112 -59.65 -37.03 -89.65
CA GLU A 112 -59.24 -38.08 -88.71
C GLU A 112 -57.71 -38.33 -88.75
N GLU A 113 -57.06 -38.20 -89.90
CA GLU A 113 -55.60 -38.29 -90.01
C GLU A 113 -54.90 -37.10 -89.31
N GLU A 114 -55.46 -35.89 -89.40
CA GLU A 114 -54.97 -34.71 -88.67
C GLU A 114 -55.23 -34.83 -87.16
N LYS A 115 -56.41 -35.24 -86.71
CA LYS A 115 -56.68 -35.56 -85.29
C LYS A 115 -55.71 -36.60 -84.75
N ARG A 116 -55.39 -37.64 -85.54
CA ARG A 116 -54.39 -38.65 -85.17
C ARG A 116 -53.00 -38.03 -85.02
N LYS A 117 -52.56 -37.22 -85.98
CA LYS A 117 -51.27 -36.52 -85.93
C LYS A 117 -51.18 -35.56 -84.75
N GLU A 118 -52.21 -34.77 -84.50
CA GLU A 118 -52.28 -33.82 -83.37
C GLU A 118 -52.25 -34.57 -82.02
N THR A 119 -53.02 -35.66 -81.90
CA THR A 119 -53.02 -36.51 -80.70
C THR A 119 -51.66 -37.17 -80.47
N GLN A 120 -51.02 -37.68 -81.52
CA GLN A 120 -49.68 -38.26 -81.44
C GLN A 120 -48.62 -37.20 -81.09
N ALA A 121 -48.73 -35.98 -81.62
CA ALA A 121 -47.87 -34.86 -81.27
C ALA A 121 -48.06 -34.41 -79.81
N LYS A 122 -49.30 -34.39 -79.31
CA LYS A 122 -49.62 -34.14 -77.89
C LYS A 122 -48.97 -35.20 -76.97
N PHE A 123 -49.12 -36.49 -77.27
CA PHE A 123 -48.46 -37.56 -76.51
C PHE A 123 -46.93 -37.45 -76.55
N GLN A 124 -46.33 -37.21 -77.72
CA GLN A 124 -44.88 -37.05 -77.83
C GLN A 124 -44.38 -35.82 -77.07
N LYS A 125 -45.12 -34.70 -77.13
CA LYS A 125 -44.82 -33.50 -76.34
C LYS A 125 -44.82 -33.81 -74.85
N SER A 126 -45.87 -34.46 -74.32
CA SER A 126 -45.93 -34.79 -72.90
C SER A 126 -44.88 -35.82 -72.47
N LEU A 127 -44.49 -36.77 -73.32
CA LEU A 127 -43.34 -37.66 -73.05
C LEU A 127 -42.03 -36.86 -72.97
N ASN A 128 -41.81 -35.90 -73.87
CA ASN A 128 -40.64 -35.02 -73.84
C ASN A 128 -40.64 -34.12 -72.58
N GLU A 129 -41.79 -33.60 -72.17
CA GLU A 129 -41.96 -32.79 -70.94
C GLU A 129 -41.70 -33.61 -69.67
N ILE A 130 -42.23 -34.84 -69.59
CA ILE A 130 -41.94 -35.78 -68.48
C ILE A 130 -40.44 -36.13 -68.44
N THR A 131 -39.82 -36.36 -69.60
CA THR A 131 -38.39 -36.65 -69.68
C THR A 131 -37.55 -35.45 -69.22
N ALA A 132 -37.90 -34.24 -69.66
CA ALA A 132 -37.23 -33.01 -69.25
C ALA A 132 -37.37 -32.74 -67.73
N LEU A 133 -38.56 -32.96 -67.16
CA LEU A 133 -38.78 -32.87 -65.71
C LEU A 133 -37.98 -33.93 -64.94
N MET A 134 -37.84 -35.15 -65.48
CA MET A 134 -37.03 -36.20 -64.87
C MET A 134 -35.53 -35.87 -64.89
N THR A 135 -35.00 -35.34 -66.00
CA THR A 135 -33.60 -34.86 -66.06
C THR A 135 -33.38 -33.67 -65.13
N GLU A 136 -34.28 -32.67 -65.14
CA GLU A 136 -34.16 -31.48 -64.29
C GLU A 136 -34.34 -31.80 -62.79
N ASN A 137 -35.10 -32.84 -62.43
CA ASN A 137 -35.15 -33.37 -61.07
C ASN A 137 -33.85 -34.07 -60.68
N ASN A 138 -33.30 -34.90 -61.58
CA ASN A 138 -32.02 -35.58 -61.36
C ASN A 138 -30.86 -34.58 -61.21
N ASP A 139 -30.81 -33.54 -62.03
CA ASP A 139 -29.78 -32.50 -61.97
C ASP A 139 -29.88 -31.68 -60.67
N ARG A 140 -31.10 -31.34 -60.22
CA ARG A 140 -31.31 -30.74 -58.89
C ARG A 140 -30.85 -31.67 -57.76
N ASN A 141 -31.13 -32.97 -57.85
CA ASN A 141 -30.73 -33.96 -56.86
C ASN A 141 -29.19 -34.12 -56.80
N MET A 142 -28.54 -34.25 -57.96
CA MET A 142 -27.08 -34.27 -58.08
C MET A 142 -26.45 -32.99 -57.49
N LYS A 143 -27.04 -31.82 -57.75
CA LYS A 143 -26.58 -30.56 -57.17
C LYS A 143 -26.75 -30.54 -55.65
N LEU A 144 -27.91 -30.95 -55.11
CA LEU A 144 -28.13 -31.02 -53.66
C LEU A 144 -27.14 -31.99 -52.97
N GLN A 145 -26.79 -33.11 -53.62
CA GLN A 145 -25.75 -34.02 -53.14
C GLN A 145 -24.36 -33.35 -53.13
N GLN A 146 -24.01 -32.60 -54.18
CA GLN A 146 -22.76 -31.85 -54.26
C GLN A 146 -22.69 -30.75 -53.19
N ASP A 147 -23.74 -29.94 -53.05
CA ASP A 147 -23.85 -28.86 -52.06
C ASP A 147 -23.77 -29.43 -50.61
N ASN A 148 -24.37 -30.60 -50.35
CA ASN A 148 -24.28 -31.31 -49.06
C ASN A 148 -22.87 -31.85 -48.78
N VAL A 149 -22.17 -32.38 -49.79
CA VAL A 149 -20.76 -32.80 -49.68
C VAL A 149 -19.84 -31.61 -49.43
N GLU A 150 -20.10 -30.46 -50.06
CA GLU A 150 -19.32 -29.23 -49.80
C GLU A 150 -19.57 -28.69 -48.38
N MET A 151 -20.84 -28.62 -47.95
CA MET A 151 -21.19 -28.26 -46.57
C MET A 151 -20.53 -29.19 -45.55
N SER A 152 -20.54 -30.50 -45.80
CA SER A 152 -19.88 -31.50 -44.95
C SER A 152 -18.36 -31.31 -44.87
N LYS A 153 -17.70 -30.95 -45.98
CA LYS A 153 -16.26 -30.58 -45.97
C LYS A 153 -16.01 -29.30 -45.17
N ARG A 154 -16.86 -28.29 -45.32
CA ARG A 154 -16.74 -27.00 -44.63
C ARG A 154 -16.94 -27.14 -43.12
N LEU A 155 -17.86 -28.00 -42.68
CA LEU A 155 -18.05 -28.35 -41.27
C LEU A 155 -16.83 -29.08 -40.70
N LYS A 156 -16.24 -30.05 -41.41
CA LYS A 156 -15.01 -30.72 -40.99
C LYS A 156 -13.84 -29.74 -40.83
N TYR A 157 -13.63 -28.85 -41.81
CA TYR A 157 -12.60 -27.82 -41.73
C TYR A 157 -12.78 -26.90 -40.51
N LEU A 158 -14.02 -26.50 -40.17
CA LEU A 158 -14.30 -25.68 -38.99
C LEU A 158 -14.05 -26.44 -37.67
N LEU A 159 -14.31 -27.75 -37.62
CA LEU A 159 -13.98 -28.60 -36.47
C LEU A 159 -12.46 -28.74 -36.30
N GLU A 160 -11.74 -29.08 -37.37
CA GLU A 160 -10.26 -29.18 -37.40
C GLU A 160 -9.61 -27.83 -37.00
N GLN A 161 -10.16 -26.70 -37.44
CA GLN A 161 -9.72 -25.36 -37.05
C GLN A 161 -10.01 -25.07 -35.57
N SER A 162 -11.17 -25.48 -35.05
CA SER A 162 -11.53 -25.30 -33.64
C SER A 162 -10.61 -26.11 -32.72
N GLU A 163 -10.40 -27.39 -33.03
CA GLU A 163 -9.48 -28.28 -32.31
C GLU A 163 -8.05 -27.72 -32.33
N THR A 164 -7.59 -27.24 -33.49
CA THR A 164 -6.27 -26.59 -33.60
C THR A 164 -6.15 -25.34 -32.71
N ARG A 165 -7.24 -24.55 -32.58
CA ARG A 165 -7.27 -23.37 -31.70
C ARG A 165 -7.29 -23.77 -30.23
N GLU A 166 -8.02 -24.81 -29.87
CA GLU A 166 -8.10 -25.36 -28.51
C GLU A 166 -6.74 -25.87 -28.04
N GLN A 167 -6.06 -26.67 -28.87
CA GLN A 167 -4.67 -27.11 -28.63
C GLN A 167 -3.65 -25.95 -28.53
N GLN A 168 -3.93 -24.78 -29.11
CA GLN A 168 -3.10 -23.59 -28.94
C GLN A 168 -3.38 -22.89 -27.59
N VAL A 169 -4.65 -22.78 -27.19
CA VAL A 169 -5.05 -22.25 -25.88
C VAL A 169 -4.51 -23.12 -24.75
N GLU A 170 -4.59 -24.45 -24.86
CA GLU A 170 -4.02 -25.39 -23.88
C GLU A 170 -2.51 -25.18 -23.69
N LYS A 171 -1.75 -25.03 -24.78
CA LYS A 171 -0.30 -24.74 -24.74
C LYS A 171 0.01 -23.37 -24.12
N ILE A 172 -0.85 -22.38 -24.32
CA ILE A 172 -0.73 -21.06 -23.69
C ILE A 172 -1.00 -21.17 -22.19
N ASN A 173 -2.06 -21.87 -21.78
CA ASN A 173 -2.39 -22.09 -20.37
C ASN A 173 -1.24 -22.83 -19.64
N MET A 174 -0.73 -23.92 -20.22
CA MET A 174 0.42 -24.65 -19.66
C MET A 174 1.68 -23.76 -19.51
N SER A 175 1.88 -22.82 -20.43
CA SER A 175 2.98 -21.83 -20.35
C SER A 175 2.75 -20.80 -19.22
N ILE A 176 1.49 -20.36 -19.04
CA ILE A 176 1.08 -19.46 -17.95
C ILE A 176 1.22 -20.16 -16.60
N ASP A 177 0.80 -21.42 -16.46
CA ASP A 177 0.93 -22.20 -15.23
C ASP A 177 2.40 -22.40 -14.83
N LEU A 178 3.25 -22.79 -15.78
CA LEU A 178 4.70 -22.93 -15.54
C LEU A 178 5.37 -21.59 -15.17
N SER A 179 4.96 -20.49 -15.82
CA SER A 179 5.41 -19.14 -15.47
C SER A 179 4.96 -18.73 -14.06
N THR A 180 3.73 -19.08 -13.69
CA THR A 180 3.13 -18.78 -12.38
C THR A 180 3.85 -19.54 -11.28
N GLN A 181 3.99 -20.87 -11.41
CA GLN A 181 4.77 -21.71 -10.48
C GLN A 181 6.22 -21.23 -10.32
N LEU A 182 6.86 -20.81 -11.42
CA LEU A 182 8.22 -20.25 -11.39
C LEU A 182 8.28 -18.92 -10.60
N ASN A 183 7.25 -18.08 -10.68
CA ASN A 183 7.20 -16.81 -9.97
C ASN A 183 6.80 -16.98 -8.50
N GLU A 184 5.90 -17.91 -8.18
CA GLU A 184 5.60 -18.34 -6.81
C GLU A 184 6.83 -18.94 -6.11
N ALA A 185 7.59 -19.78 -6.79
CA ALA A 185 8.84 -20.33 -6.27
C ALA A 185 9.90 -19.25 -5.99
N LYS A 186 10.04 -18.25 -6.89
CA LYS A 186 10.92 -17.08 -6.66
C LYS A 186 10.44 -16.25 -5.48
N LEU A 187 9.14 -15.97 -5.38
CA LEU A 187 8.56 -15.19 -4.28
C LEU A 187 8.77 -15.90 -2.94
N THR A 188 8.50 -17.21 -2.89
CA THR A 188 8.73 -18.06 -1.70
C THR A 188 10.20 -18.05 -1.30
N LYS A 189 11.13 -18.16 -2.26
CA LYS A 189 12.57 -18.06 -2.01
C LYS A 189 12.94 -16.71 -1.38
N ILE A 190 12.51 -15.60 -1.98
CA ILE A 190 12.82 -14.24 -1.49
C ILE A 190 12.23 -14.02 -0.09
N GLN A 191 11.01 -14.49 0.17
CA GLN A 191 10.39 -14.43 1.51
C GLN A 191 11.17 -15.25 2.54
N MET A 192 11.67 -16.43 2.17
CA MET A 192 12.49 -17.27 3.04
C MET A 192 13.87 -16.67 3.32
N GLU A 193 14.53 -16.08 2.31
CA GLU A 193 15.81 -15.38 2.46
C GLU A 193 15.66 -14.15 3.37
N ALA A 194 14.65 -13.30 3.13
CA ALA A 194 14.35 -12.15 3.97
C ALA A 194 13.95 -12.54 5.42
N ALA A 195 13.33 -13.72 5.62
CA ALA A 195 13.03 -14.24 6.94
C ALA A 195 14.32 -14.65 7.69
N MET A 196 15.26 -15.32 7.01
CA MET A 196 16.57 -15.67 7.59
C MET A 196 17.41 -14.44 7.91
N GLU A 197 17.49 -13.46 7.00
CA GLU A 197 18.18 -12.19 7.25
C GLU A 197 17.61 -11.46 8.46
N LYS A 198 16.27 -11.43 8.59
CA LYS A 198 15.58 -10.85 9.75
C LYS A 198 15.89 -11.60 11.06
N GLU A 199 16.01 -12.92 11.04
CA GLU A 199 16.41 -13.71 12.22
C GLU A 199 17.86 -13.39 12.63
N VAL A 200 18.79 -13.33 11.68
CA VAL A 200 20.19 -12.95 11.92
C VAL A 200 20.27 -11.55 12.51
N LEU A 201 19.62 -10.55 11.92
CA LEU A 201 19.60 -9.17 12.42
C LEU A 201 18.96 -9.05 13.81
N LEU A 202 17.93 -9.85 14.12
CA LEU A 202 17.34 -9.89 15.46
C LEU A 202 18.29 -10.49 16.49
N LYS A 203 19.08 -11.51 16.11
CA LYS A 203 20.10 -12.11 16.97
C LYS A 203 21.28 -11.17 17.20
N GLU A 204 21.85 -10.58 16.15
CA GLU A 204 22.93 -9.60 16.26
C GLU A 204 22.52 -8.41 17.15
N LYS A 205 21.29 -7.92 16.99
CA LYS A 205 20.70 -6.89 17.86
C LYS A 205 20.60 -7.34 19.32
N HIS A 206 20.24 -8.59 19.59
CA HIS A 206 20.16 -9.14 20.95
C HIS A 206 21.54 -9.25 21.60
N ASP A 207 22.53 -9.75 20.86
CA ASP A 207 23.90 -9.91 21.33
C ASP A 207 24.54 -8.53 21.62
N MET A 208 24.37 -7.57 20.70
CA MET A 208 24.82 -6.18 20.88
C MET A 208 24.15 -5.46 22.06
N LEU A 209 22.85 -5.66 22.29
CA LEU A 209 22.16 -5.14 23.48
C LEU A 209 22.68 -5.77 24.78
N THR A 210 23.09 -7.05 24.73
CA THR A 210 23.61 -7.79 25.87
C THR A 210 25.01 -7.31 26.25
N ASP A 211 25.91 -7.12 25.28
CA ASP A 211 27.24 -6.55 25.55
C ASP A 211 27.18 -5.06 25.91
N LEU A 212 26.23 -4.27 25.38
CA LEU A 212 25.99 -2.89 25.84
C LEU A 212 25.54 -2.87 27.31
N LYS A 213 24.64 -3.78 27.72
CA LYS A 213 24.22 -3.91 29.12
C LYS A 213 25.38 -4.31 30.05
N LYS A 214 26.22 -5.25 29.61
CA LYS A 214 27.40 -5.76 30.32
C LYS A 214 28.49 -4.69 30.49
N THR A 215 28.85 -3.98 29.41
CA THR A 215 29.82 -2.87 29.46
C THR A 215 29.31 -1.69 30.29
N ARG A 216 28.01 -1.38 30.22
CA ARG A 216 27.37 -0.40 31.12
C ARG A 216 27.47 -0.80 32.59
N GLN A 217 27.27 -2.07 32.94
CA GLN A 217 27.47 -2.55 34.31
C GLN A 217 28.93 -2.42 34.75
N GLN A 218 29.88 -2.85 33.92
CA GLN A 218 31.31 -2.73 34.20
C GLN A 218 31.73 -1.26 34.42
N LEU A 219 31.17 -0.33 33.67
CA LEU A 219 31.40 1.11 33.85
C LEU A 219 30.90 1.61 35.22
N VAL A 220 29.71 1.17 35.67
CA VAL A 220 29.19 1.48 37.02
C VAL A 220 30.05 0.83 38.11
N ASP A 221 30.51 -0.40 37.90
CA ASP A 221 31.40 -1.11 38.83
C ASP A 221 32.79 -0.42 38.94
N VAL A 222 33.26 0.23 37.87
CA VAL A 222 34.49 1.03 37.89
C VAL A 222 34.25 2.38 38.56
N GLN A 223 33.16 3.09 38.24
CA GLN A 223 32.82 4.38 38.87
C GLN A 223 32.61 4.27 40.38
N THR A 224 32.00 3.17 40.85
CA THR A 224 31.83 2.91 42.29
C THR A 224 33.16 2.61 42.98
N LYS A 225 34.06 1.84 42.37
CA LYS A 225 35.43 1.63 42.87
C LYS A 225 36.25 2.93 42.88
N GLU A 226 36.14 3.75 41.83
CA GLU A 226 36.79 5.06 41.74
C GLU A 226 36.32 6.00 42.86
N LYS A 227 35.01 6.04 43.13
CA LYS A 227 34.43 6.80 44.24
C LYS A 227 34.97 6.34 45.60
N LEU A 228 34.98 5.02 45.86
CA LEU A 228 35.51 4.45 47.10
C LEU A 228 37.00 4.74 47.29
N LEU A 229 37.80 4.68 46.22
CA LEU A 229 39.24 5.02 46.27
C LEU A 229 39.45 6.52 46.51
N LYS A 230 38.61 7.41 45.96
CA LYS A 230 38.63 8.84 46.26
C LYS A 230 38.26 9.13 47.72
N GLU A 231 37.24 8.45 48.25
CA GLU A 231 36.84 8.55 49.67
C GLU A 231 37.95 8.02 50.60
N GLN A 232 38.65 6.96 50.21
CA GLN A 232 39.81 6.45 50.95
C GLN A 232 41.01 7.41 50.89
N LEU A 233 41.25 8.07 49.76
CA LEU A 233 42.30 9.08 49.60
C LEU A 233 42.01 10.33 50.44
N ASP A 234 40.75 10.80 50.46
CA ASP A 234 40.29 11.92 51.29
C ASP A 234 40.44 11.62 52.80
N LEU A 235 40.11 10.38 53.22
CA LEU A 235 40.35 9.89 54.58
C LEU A 235 41.84 9.88 54.95
N TYR A 236 42.72 9.40 54.06
CA TYR A 236 44.17 9.42 54.30
C TYR A 236 44.74 10.84 54.29
N THR A 237 44.22 11.73 53.45
CA THR A 237 44.62 13.14 53.39
C THR A 237 44.25 13.83 54.71
N THR A 238 43.01 13.64 55.18
CA THR A 238 42.55 14.13 56.49
C THR A 238 43.42 13.61 57.64
N LYS A 239 43.74 12.30 57.66
CA LYS A 239 44.64 11.72 58.68
C LYS A 239 46.07 12.24 58.61
N TYR A 240 46.58 12.53 57.41
CA TYR A 240 47.89 13.13 57.22
C TYR A 240 47.91 14.58 57.72
N ASP A 241 46.87 15.36 57.44
CA ASP A 241 46.70 16.70 57.99
C ASP A 241 46.54 16.68 59.52
N GLU A 242 45.79 15.73 60.09
CA GLU A 242 45.73 15.53 61.55
C GLU A 242 47.11 15.22 62.14
N PHE A 243 47.89 14.34 61.49
CA PHE A 243 49.25 14.00 61.93
C PHE A 243 50.20 15.18 61.82
N GLN A 244 50.18 15.94 60.72
CA GLN A 244 50.97 17.16 60.54
C GLN A 244 50.57 18.26 61.54
N ASN A 245 49.28 18.45 61.81
CA ASN A 245 48.81 19.37 62.85
C ASN A 245 49.26 18.91 64.25
N SER A 246 49.27 17.61 64.54
CA SER A 246 49.77 17.05 65.80
C SER A 246 51.30 17.22 65.93
N LEU A 247 52.05 16.93 64.88
CA LEU A 247 53.50 17.10 64.80
C LEU A 247 53.91 18.57 64.93
N SER A 248 53.18 19.49 64.29
CA SER A 248 53.37 20.93 64.40
C SER A 248 53.11 21.44 65.84
N LYS A 249 52.03 21.00 66.48
CA LYS A 249 51.76 21.26 67.91
C LYS A 249 52.87 20.70 68.80
N SER A 250 53.32 19.47 68.55
CA SER A 250 54.40 18.82 69.28
C SER A 250 55.72 19.58 69.15
N ASN A 251 56.12 19.97 67.94
CA ASN A 251 57.30 20.78 67.67
C ASN A 251 57.23 22.15 68.37
N ASN A 252 56.05 22.78 68.41
CA ASN A 252 55.85 24.03 69.14
C ASN A 252 55.99 23.82 70.66
N ILE A 253 55.45 22.72 71.21
CA ILE A 253 55.63 22.34 72.62
C ILE A 253 57.11 22.08 72.94
N PHE A 254 57.85 21.37 72.09
CA PHE A 254 59.29 21.19 72.23
C PHE A 254 60.07 22.51 72.14
N ALA A 255 59.66 23.44 71.27
CA ALA A 255 60.25 24.77 71.21
C ALA A 255 60.00 25.57 72.50
N THR A 256 58.78 25.54 73.06
CA THR A 256 58.49 26.16 74.36
C THR A 256 59.28 25.52 75.50
N TYR A 257 59.36 24.18 75.57
CA TYR A 257 60.16 23.49 76.57
C TYR A 257 61.66 23.81 76.43
N LYS A 258 62.20 23.95 75.22
CA LYS A 258 63.59 24.40 75.03
C LYS A 258 63.81 25.80 75.62
N VAL A 259 62.91 26.75 75.35
CA VAL A 259 62.98 28.11 75.91
C VAL A 259 62.86 28.10 77.44
N GLU A 260 61.99 27.27 78.00
CA GLU A 260 61.86 27.10 79.45
C GLU A 260 63.08 26.43 80.08
N LEU A 261 63.66 25.41 79.44
CA LEU A 261 64.87 24.72 79.91
C LEU A 261 66.08 25.65 79.86
N GLU A 262 66.23 26.46 78.80
CA GLU A 262 67.23 27.54 78.75
C GLU A 262 67.02 28.57 79.87
N LYS A 263 65.77 28.96 80.15
CA LYS A 263 65.41 29.92 81.22
C LYS A 263 65.68 29.34 82.62
N MET A 264 65.38 28.05 82.82
CA MET A 264 65.71 27.29 84.02
C MET A 264 67.22 27.18 84.22
N SER A 265 67.97 26.83 83.17
CA SER A 265 69.44 26.75 83.20
C SER A 265 70.09 28.11 83.51
N LYS A 266 69.63 29.20 82.88
CA LYS A 266 70.01 30.58 83.21
C LYS A 266 69.68 30.94 84.66
N LYS A 267 68.58 30.44 85.23
CA LYS A 267 68.21 30.63 86.64
C LYS A 267 69.10 29.81 87.59
N ILE A 268 69.46 28.57 87.23
CA ILE A 268 70.42 27.74 87.99
C ILE A 268 71.76 28.46 88.09
N VAL A 269 72.35 28.89 86.95
CA VAL A 269 73.63 29.62 86.94
C VAL A 269 73.57 30.93 87.76
N LYS A 270 72.41 31.62 87.80
CA LYS A 270 72.21 32.79 88.66
C LYS A 270 72.20 32.42 90.15
N LEU A 271 71.46 31.39 90.53
CA LEU A 271 71.40 30.88 91.90
C LEU A 271 72.77 30.33 92.37
N GLU A 272 73.54 29.70 91.48
CA GLU A 272 74.90 29.24 91.78
C GLU A 272 75.85 30.40 92.07
N LYS A 273 75.77 31.50 91.30
CA LYS A 273 76.52 32.75 91.57
C LYS A 273 76.11 33.35 92.92
N GLU A 274 74.82 33.51 93.18
CA GLU A 274 74.30 34.04 94.44
C GLU A 274 74.74 33.18 95.64
N ARG A 275 74.65 31.85 95.52
CA ARG A 275 75.17 30.88 96.49
C ARG A 275 76.69 30.99 96.67
N ASN A 276 77.44 31.30 95.62
CA ASN A 276 78.89 31.48 95.72
C ASN A 276 79.28 32.81 96.39
N GLU A 277 78.54 33.89 96.12
CA GLU A 277 78.69 35.16 96.83
C GLU A 277 78.37 35.02 98.32
N TRP A 278 77.28 34.33 98.67
CA TRP A 278 76.94 34.03 100.06
C TRP A 278 78.02 33.20 100.76
N ARG A 279 78.62 32.23 100.06
CA ARG A 279 79.76 31.45 100.56
C ARG A 279 80.97 32.36 100.86
N MET A 280 81.38 33.21 99.92
CA MET A 280 82.50 34.14 100.12
C MET A 280 82.23 35.19 101.21
N LYS A 281 80.98 35.64 101.37
CA LYS A 281 80.56 36.50 102.50
C LYS A 281 80.69 35.77 103.84
N PHE A 282 80.25 34.52 103.92
CA PHE A 282 80.38 33.68 105.10
C PHE A 282 81.86 33.40 105.44
N GLU A 283 82.66 33.01 104.46
CA GLU A 283 84.10 32.77 104.61
C GLU A 283 84.83 34.02 105.15
N LYS A 284 84.58 35.22 104.58
CA LYS A 284 85.11 36.49 105.10
C LYS A 284 84.65 36.79 106.54
N SER A 285 83.38 36.55 106.86
CA SER A 285 82.87 36.73 108.22
C SER A 285 83.54 35.77 109.21
N ASN A 286 83.83 34.54 108.78
CA ASN A 286 84.46 33.52 109.62
C ASN A 286 85.94 33.84 109.88
N VAL A 287 86.65 34.41 108.90
CA VAL A 287 88.02 34.94 109.08
C VAL A 287 88.04 36.08 110.11
N ALA A 288 87.14 37.06 109.99
CA ALA A 288 87.08 38.18 110.94
C ALA A 288 86.75 37.73 112.39
N VAL A 289 85.97 36.66 112.55
CA VAL A 289 85.70 36.05 113.86
C VAL A 289 86.95 35.35 114.42
N LEU A 290 87.78 34.72 113.58
CA LEU A 290 89.05 34.13 114.01
C LEU A 290 90.08 35.20 114.43
N GLU A 291 90.15 36.32 113.71
CA GLU A 291 90.99 37.48 114.07
C GLU A 291 90.57 38.04 115.44
N LEU A 292 89.28 38.30 115.65
CA LEU A 292 88.75 38.76 116.95
C LEU A 292 88.99 37.75 118.10
N ALA A 293 88.95 36.45 117.81
CA ALA A 293 89.26 35.41 118.80
C ALA A 293 90.75 35.41 119.18
N SER A 294 91.64 35.62 118.21
CA SER A 294 93.10 35.76 118.43
C SER A 294 93.42 37.00 119.27
N ASP A 295 92.82 38.15 118.93
CA ASP A 295 92.97 39.41 119.67
C ASP A 295 92.49 39.29 121.12
N LYS A 296 91.38 38.58 121.36
CA LYS A 296 90.93 38.25 122.71
C LYS A 296 91.97 37.38 123.44
N GLN A 297 92.44 36.31 122.81
CA GLN A 297 93.41 35.40 123.43
C GLN A 297 94.72 36.10 123.80
N LEU A 298 95.16 37.09 123.00
CA LEU A 298 96.32 37.94 123.31
C LEU A 298 96.07 38.81 124.55
N LYS A 299 94.90 39.46 124.65
CA LYS A 299 94.51 40.27 125.82
C LYS A 299 94.38 39.42 127.08
N ASP A 300 93.77 38.23 126.98
CA ASP A 300 93.66 37.27 128.09
C ASP A 300 95.05 36.83 128.59
N GLN A 301 96.02 36.62 127.71
CA GLN A 301 97.42 36.31 128.09
C GLN A 301 98.11 37.47 128.81
N ILE A 302 97.92 38.71 128.35
CA ILE A 302 98.48 39.91 128.99
C ILE A 302 97.90 40.06 130.40
N LEU A 303 96.57 40.01 130.52
CA LEU A 303 95.85 40.14 131.79
C LEU A 303 96.31 39.07 132.80
N ASN A 304 96.46 37.82 132.37
CA ASN A 304 97.00 36.73 133.20
C ASN A 304 98.44 36.98 133.69
N LYS A 305 99.29 37.68 132.93
CA LYS A 305 100.63 38.07 133.40
C LYS A 305 100.54 39.11 134.52
N THR A 306 99.72 40.14 134.33
CA THR A 306 99.54 41.22 135.32
C THR A 306 98.95 40.69 136.63
N THR A 307 97.96 39.79 136.56
CA THR A 307 97.38 39.14 137.76
C THR A 307 98.41 38.33 138.55
N ARG A 308 99.33 37.63 137.87
CA ARG A 308 100.41 36.87 138.54
C ARG A 308 101.42 37.78 139.23
N GLN A 309 101.77 38.91 138.61
CA GLN A 309 102.64 39.92 139.21
C GLN A 309 102.01 40.55 140.47
N LEU A 310 100.69 40.85 140.41
CA LEU A 310 99.92 41.34 141.55
C LEU A 310 99.90 40.36 142.73
N ASP A 311 99.64 39.07 142.47
CA ASP A 311 99.61 38.01 143.50
C ASP A 311 101.00 37.77 144.12
N GLN A 312 102.09 37.84 143.33
CA GLN A 312 103.46 37.80 143.86
C GLN A 312 103.76 38.99 144.80
N LEU A 313 103.37 40.21 144.42
CA LEU A 313 103.51 41.40 145.27
C LEU A 313 102.69 41.29 146.56
N GLN A 314 101.42 40.83 146.49
CA GLN A 314 100.60 40.61 147.68
C GLN A 314 101.19 39.55 148.63
N LYS A 315 101.77 38.48 148.09
CA LYS A 315 102.46 37.46 148.89
C LYS A 315 103.69 38.01 149.59
N LEU A 316 104.50 38.82 148.89
CA LEU A 316 105.68 39.46 149.47
C LEU A 316 105.30 40.45 150.60
N CYS A 317 104.28 41.29 150.40
CA CYS A 317 103.79 42.21 151.42
C CYS A 317 103.25 41.47 152.66
N ARG A 318 102.49 40.38 152.48
CA ARG A 318 102.01 39.54 153.60
C ARG A 318 103.15 38.89 154.37
N PHE A 319 104.18 38.40 153.67
CA PHE A 319 105.36 37.80 154.31
C PHE A 319 106.13 38.83 155.16
N LEU A 320 106.42 40.01 154.61
CA LEU A 320 107.09 41.10 155.31
C LEU A 320 106.28 41.64 156.51
N GLN A 321 104.95 41.64 156.43
CA GLN A 321 104.08 41.99 157.56
C GLN A 321 104.05 40.91 158.65
N ALA A 322 104.08 39.62 158.28
CA ALA A 322 104.17 38.53 159.26
C ALA A 322 105.51 38.55 160.01
N ASP A 323 106.62 38.72 159.29
CA ASP A 323 107.97 38.78 159.85
C ASP A 323 108.15 39.99 160.80
N ARG A 324 107.65 41.16 160.39
CA ARG A 324 107.57 42.35 161.25
C ARG A 324 106.74 42.12 162.52
N ASN A 325 105.62 41.40 162.44
CA ASN A 325 104.81 41.08 163.62
C ASN A 325 105.52 40.09 164.57
N LEU A 326 106.33 39.18 164.02
CA LEU A 326 107.13 38.24 164.80
C LEU A 326 108.26 38.98 165.57
N LEU A 327 108.98 39.90 164.91
CA LEU A 327 109.93 40.81 165.57
C LEU A 327 109.27 41.65 166.68
N VAL A 328 108.05 42.18 166.45
CA VAL A 328 107.29 42.94 167.46
C VAL A 328 106.93 42.10 168.69
N ASN A 329 106.77 40.79 168.56
CA ASN A 329 106.54 39.90 169.70
C ASN A 329 107.84 39.59 170.46
N VAL A 330 108.96 39.31 169.76
CA VAL A 330 110.28 39.09 170.40
C VAL A 330 110.73 40.32 171.20
N LEU A 331 110.44 41.53 170.70
CA LEU A 331 110.72 42.79 171.41
C LEU A 331 109.88 42.98 172.68
N LYS A 332 108.67 42.39 172.79
CA LYS A 332 107.82 42.48 173.98
C LYS A 332 108.31 41.60 175.14
N GLU A 333 108.91 40.46 174.85
CA GLU A 333 109.35 39.51 175.90
C GLU A 333 110.62 39.97 176.64
N ASN A 334 111.30 41.01 176.16
CA ASN A 334 112.64 41.41 176.61
C ASN A 334 112.73 42.84 177.22
N ASN A 335 111.61 43.47 177.57
CA ASN A 335 111.56 44.79 178.24
C ASN A 335 112.39 45.92 177.57
N ILE A 336 112.25 46.09 176.24
CA ILE A 336 112.86 47.19 175.49
C ILE A 336 111.78 48.21 175.07
N GLU A 337 112.04 49.50 175.31
CA GLU A 337 111.12 50.59 174.97
C GLU A 337 111.04 50.84 173.45
N ARG A 338 109.86 51.25 172.96
CA ARG A 338 109.44 51.07 171.57
C ARG A 338 109.43 52.39 170.75
N PRO A 339 110.18 52.49 169.63
CA PRO A 339 110.03 53.61 168.70
C PRO A 339 108.69 53.62 167.92
N PRO A 340 108.19 54.78 167.47
CA PRO A 340 106.90 54.89 166.78
C PRO A 340 106.90 54.34 165.34
N LEU A 341 105.71 54.18 164.78
CA LEU A 341 105.51 53.82 163.37
C LEU A 341 105.02 55.04 162.56
N PRO A 342 105.61 55.34 161.38
CA PRO A 342 105.07 56.35 160.46
C PRO A 342 103.75 55.91 159.79
N GLU A 343 102.94 56.89 159.40
CA GLU A 343 101.67 56.71 158.68
C GLU A 343 101.79 56.98 157.17
N LEU A 344 100.86 56.38 156.39
CA LEU A 344 100.11 56.90 155.21
C LEU A 344 100.82 57.81 154.16
N PRO A 345 100.51 57.68 152.84
CA PRO A 345 99.31 58.33 152.27
C PRO A 345 98.69 57.49 151.08
N PRO A 346 97.93 58.03 150.07
CA PRO A 346 96.54 57.58 149.85
C PRO A 346 96.19 57.20 148.38
N GLU A 347 94.90 57.09 148.08
CA GLU A 347 94.30 56.89 146.74
C GLU A 347 94.51 58.06 145.76
N PRO A 348 94.40 57.80 144.44
CA PRO A 348 93.93 58.79 143.47
C PRO A 348 92.74 58.30 142.61
N GLU A 349 92.01 59.26 142.02
CA GLU A 349 90.69 59.07 141.39
C GLU A 349 90.69 58.85 139.84
N ALA A 350 89.46 58.75 139.32
CA ALA A 350 88.96 58.55 137.96
C ALA A 350 89.51 59.43 136.80
N THR A 351 89.14 59.06 135.56
CA THR A 351 88.99 60.01 134.43
C THR A 351 88.07 59.48 133.30
N GLU A 352 87.15 60.33 132.82
CA GLU A 352 86.44 60.30 131.51
C GLU A 352 87.17 61.26 130.52
N PRO A 353 86.88 61.38 129.18
CA PRO A 353 85.60 61.27 128.42
C PRO A 353 85.74 60.45 127.07
N GLU A 354 85.03 60.61 125.93
CA GLU A 354 84.03 61.55 125.33
C GLU A 354 83.09 60.78 124.31
N PRO A 355 82.03 61.37 123.73
CA PRO A 355 80.87 60.62 123.20
C PRO A 355 80.53 60.77 121.68
N SER A 356 79.31 60.33 121.32
CA SER A 356 78.49 60.60 120.10
C SER A 356 78.50 59.55 118.95
N PRO A 357 77.46 59.52 118.08
CA PRO A 357 76.06 59.34 118.47
C PRO A 357 75.30 58.26 117.65
N GLN A 358 74.13 57.83 118.16
CA GLN A 358 73.12 57.05 117.43
C GLN A 358 71.86 57.91 117.20
N ASP A 359 71.13 57.69 116.09
CA ASP A 359 69.64 57.70 116.03
C ASP A 359 69.12 57.59 114.58
N ASP A 360 69.84 58.15 113.61
CA ASP A 360 69.40 58.47 112.24
C ASP A 360 68.96 57.28 111.33
N LYS A 361 68.92 56.05 111.87
CA LYS A 361 68.67 54.81 111.11
C LYS A 361 67.25 54.26 111.27
N LEU A 362 66.58 54.52 112.39
CA LEU A 362 65.24 53.96 112.66
C LEU A 362 64.15 54.70 111.86
N GLU A 363 64.20 56.03 111.85
CA GLU A 363 63.22 56.86 111.13
C GLU A 363 63.32 56.67 109.60
N ARG A 364 64.55 56.54 109.05
CA ARG A 364 64.78 56.17 107.65
C ARG A 364 64.12 54.82 107.29
N MET A 365 64.10 53.86 108.21
CA MET A 365 63.47 52.55 107.97
C MET A 365 61.94 52.62 107.96
N MET A 366 61.34 53.39 108.88
CA MET A 366 59.88 53.60 108.90
C MET A 366 59.40 54.34 107.65
N LYS A 367 60.12 55.37 107.21
CA LYS A 367 59.80 56.15 106.01
C LYS A 367 59.81 55.30 104.73
N ASN A 368 60.81 54.44 104.58
CA ASN A 368 60.89 53.52 103.44
C ASN A 368 59.76 52.46 103.45
N CYS A 369 59.29 52.06 104.64
CA CYS A 369 58.15 51.16 104.78
C CYS A 369 56.81 51.81 104.36
N SER A 370 56.61 53.11 104.63
CA SER A 370 55.47 53.86 104.10
C SER A 370 55.54 54.06 102.59
N GLU A 371 56.72 54.39 102.04
CA GLU A 371 56.93 54.53 100.59
C GLU A 371 56.63 53.22 99.85
N PHE A 372 57.01 52.07 100.40
CA PHE A 372 56.72 50.76 99.80
C PHE A 372 55.21 50.46 99.75
N LYS A 373 54.45 50.77 100.82
CA LYS A 373 52.98 50.64 100.83
C LYS A 373 52.32 51.56 99.80
N GLN A 374 52.78 52.81 99.68
CA GLN A 374 52.21 53.78 98.74
C GLN A 374 52.44 53.35 97.28
N ASN A 375 53.64 52.86 96.95
CA ASN A 375 53.94 52.32 95.61
C ASN A 375 53.12 51.05 95.28
N LEU A 376 52.88 50.18 96.26
CA LEU A 376 52.05 48.98 96.06
C LEU A 376 50.60 49.33 95.69
N ALA A 377 50.02 50.36 96.33
CA ALA A 377 48.68 50.86 96.01
C ALA A 377 48.59 51.48 94.61
N VAL A 378 49.64 52.19 94.16
CA VAL A 378 49.72 52.73 92.78
C VAL A 378 49.73 51.60 91.75
N LEU A 379 50.51 50.53 91.98
CA LEU A 379 50.56 49.37 91.09
C LEU A 379 49.22 48.61 91.03
N GLN A 380 48.49 48.50 92.14
CA GLN A 380 47.15 47.91 92.12
C GLN A 380 46.15 48.75 91.31
N ASN A 381 46.19 50.09 91.40
CA ASN A 381 45.37 50.97 90.57
C ASN A 381 45.76 50.91 89.07
N GLN A 382 47.03 50.72 88.73
CA GLN A 382 47.49 50.54 87.35
C GLN A 382 47.02 49.20 86.75
N LEU A 383 46.91 48.14 87.55
CA LEU A 383 46.34 46.86 87.10
C LEU A 383 44.81 46.93 86.92
N ALA A 384 44.12 47.66 87.80
CA ALA A 384 42.68 47.88 87.68
C ALA A 384 42.29 48.63 86.39
N SER A 385 43.06 49.66 86.00
CA SER A 385 42.77 50.50 84.82
C SER A 385 43.06 49.86 83.46
N ILE A 386 43.65 48.65 83.42
CA ILE A 386 43.89 47.88 82.18
C ILE A 386 42.71 46.94 81.85
N THR A 387 41.73 46.75 82.76
CA THR A 387 40.83 45.58 82.73
C THR A 387 39.33 45.89 82.49
N LYS A 388 38.97 46.75 81.50
CA LYS A 388 37.79 46.59 80.60
C LYS A 388 37.67 47.71 79.53
N PRO A 389 36.92 47.53 78.40
CA PRO A 389 37.14 48.31 77.17
C PRO A 389 35.96 49.11 76.59
N SER A 390 36.27 50.24 75.94
CA SER A 390 35.47 51.01 74.94
C SER A 390 36.33 52.18 74.42
N SER A 391 36.27 52.70 73.18
CA SER A 391 35.57 52.33 71.92
C SER A 391 36.08 53.24 70.77
N SER A 392 35.76 52.90 69.50
CA SER A 392 35.96 53.75 68.28
C SER A 392 37.42 53.90 67.77
N GLN A 393 37.72 54.14 66.48
CA GLN A 393 36.89 54.30 65.27
C GLN A 393 37.67 53.94 63.97
N GLU A 394 36.96 53.40 62.96
CA GLU A 394 37.30 53.42 61.50
C GLU A 394 38.63 52.77 60.99
N ASN A 395 38.82 52.39 59.71
CA ASN A 395 37.99 52.56 58.51
C ASN A 395 38.08 51.37 57.50
N LYS A 396 37.01 51.19 56.69
CA LYS A 396 36.85 50.45 55.42
C LYS A 396 37.89 49.39 54.97
N LYS A 397 37.45 48.13 54.84
CA LYS A 397 36.98 47.56 53.55
C LYS A 397 36.09 46.31 53.73
N SER A 398 35.39 45.92 52.68
CA SER A 398 34.13 45.16 52.70
C SER A 398 34.23 43.66 53.09
N LYS A 399 33.31 43.25 53.96
CA LYS A 399 32.78 41.86 54.05
C LYS A 399 31.98 41.51 52.78
N GLY A 400 31.70 40.25 52.47
CA GLY A 400 32.03 39.02 53.21
C GLY A 400 31.55 37.76 52.50
N LYS A 401 31.51 36.63 53.23
CA LYS A 401 31.29 35.29 52.69
C LYS A 401 30.34 34.48 53.60
N SER A 402 29.48 33.66 52.99
CA SER A 402 28.88 32.42 53.56
C SER A 402 27.54 32.45 54.33
N LYS A 403 26.60 31.61 53.82
CA LYS A 403 25.91 30.47 54.50
C LYS A 403 24.64 30.65 55.38
N LYS A 404 23.54 30.10 54.83
CA LYS A 404 22.73 28.92 55.30
C LYS A 404 21.35 29.12 56.00
N LYS A 405 20.48 28.13 55.71
CA LYS A 405 19.24 27.67 56.42
C LYS A 405 18.00 28.58 56.30
N ASP A 406 16.75 28.07 56.27
CA ASP A 406 16.22 26.70 56.08
C ASP A 406 14.72 26.72 55.66
N ALA A 407 14.21 25.57 55.19
CA ALA A 407 12.80 25.09 55.25
C ALA A 407 11.65 25.71 54.40
N GLN A 408 11.17 24.90 53.45
CA GLN A 408 9.78 24.36 53.38
C GLN A 408 8.57 25.24 52.92
N LYS A 409 8.18 25.12 51.64
CA LYS A 409 6.80 24.77 51.18
C LYS A 409 6.67 24.65 49.64
N THR A 410 5.60 23.99 49.19
CA THR A 410 5.06 23.84 47.82
C THR A 410 3.53 23.68 47.92
N PRO A 411 2.73 23.70 46.82
CA PRO A 411 2.76 24.45 45.55
C PRO A 411 1.52 25.42 45.53
N PRO A 412 0.77 25.76 44.44
CA PRO A 412 0.95 25.61 42.97
C PRO A 412 0.58 26.86 42.09
N GLU A 413 0.67 26.67 40.76
CA GLU A 413 -0.19 27.22 39.67
C GLU A 413 -0.10 28.69 39.16
N GLN A 414 -0.65 28.86 37.94
CA GLN A 414 -0.87 30.07 37.09
C GLN A 414 0.41 30.69 36.46
N GLN A 415 0.57 30.66 35.11
CA GLN A 415 0.04 31.59 34.05
C GLN A 415 0.83 32.93 34.00
N GLU A 416 1.10 33.57 32.85
CA GLU A 416 0.52 33.48 31.49
C GLU A 416 1.50 33.97 30.37
N ASN A 417 1.18 33.67 29.09
CA ASN A 417 1.48 34.27 27.75
C ASN A 417 2.69 35.24 27.53
N GLN A 418 3.34 35.34 26.35
CA GLN A 418 2.83 35.48 24.96
C GLN A 418 3.76 34.77 23.91
N GLU A 419 3.26 34.11 22.86
CA GLU A 419 2.83 34.58 21.50
C GLU A 419 3.97 35.18 20.64
N ASN A 420 4.06 34.97 19.32
CA ASN A 420 3.16 34.37 18.29
C ASN A 420 3.80 33.07 17.71
N GLY A 421 3.17 32.16 16.95
CA GLY A 421 2.29 32.26 15.78
C GLY A 421 3.06 31.78 14.54
N ASP A 422 2.51 31.04 13.56
CA ASP A 422 1.10 30.78 13.24
C ASP A 422 0.90 29.42 12.51
N THR A 423 -0.29 29.17 11.95
CA THR A 423 -0.78 27.89 11.37
C THR A 423 -1.31 28.06 9.92
N VAL A 424 -1.80 27.07 9.14
CA VAL A 424 -2.41 25.75 9.43
C VAL A 424 -2.15 24.71 8.29
N GLU A 425 -2.80 23.54 8.38
CA GLU A 425 -3.02 22.41 7.43
C GLU A 425 -2.59 22.46 5.94
N PRO A 426 -2.21 21.31 5.34
CA PRO A 426 -2.20 21.07 3.89
C PRO A 426 -3.54 20.47 3.36
N PRO A 427 -3.93 20.73 2.10
CA PRO A 427 -5.06 20.04 1.45
C PRO A 427 -4.66 18.64 0.94
N ALA A 428 -5.67 17.84 0.57
CA ALA A 428 -5.49 16.55 -0.10
C ALA A 428 -5.53 16.70 -1.63
N ASP A 429 -4.64 16.00 -2.34
CA ASP A 429 -4.65 15.92 -3.80
C ASP A 429 -5.73 14.96 -4.32
N SER A 430 -6.25 15.27 -5.51
CA SER A 430 -7.25 14.49 -6.21
C SER A 430 -6.80 14.17 -7.64
N ASP A 431 -6.73 12.89 -8.02
CA ASP A 431 -6.62 12.50 -9.43
C ASP A 431 -7.09 11.05 -9.65
N SER A 432 -8.26 10.85 -10.26
CA SER A 432 -8.76 9.52 -10.68
C SER A 432 -9.98 9.59 -11.61
N VAL A 433 -9.74 9.55 -12.93
CA VAL A 433 -10.71 9.24 -14.01
C VAL A 433 -9.96 8.39 -15.04
N PRO A 434 -10.40 7.15 -15.33
CA PRO A 434 -11.30 6.89 -16.46
C PRO A 434 -12.51 6.03 -16.02
N GLU A 435 -13.74 6.27 -16.47
CA GLU A 435 -14.25 6.28 -17.85
C GLU A 435 -14.14 4.92 -18.55
N CYS A 436 -15.26 4.19 -18.58
CA CYS A 436 -15.50 2.99 -19.38
C CYS A 436 -16.98 3.00 -19.83
N PRO A 437 -17.31 2.47 -21.02
CA PRO A 437 -18.58 2.78 -21.69
C PRO A 437 -19.73 1.84 -21.31
N GLU A 438 -20.96 2.36 -21.35
CA GLU A 438 -22.16 1.55 -21.53
C GLU A 438 -22.36 1.27 -23.03
N GLU A 439 -22.54 0.00 -23.42
CA GLU A 439 -23.24 -0.33 -24.67
C GLU A 439 -24.38 -1.32 -24.40
N SER A 440 -25.50 -1.02 -25.04
CA SER A 440 -26.79 -1.67 -24.87
C SER A 440 -26.83 -3.11 -25.39
N THR A 441 -27.71 -3.94 -24.81
CA THR A 441 -28.71 -4.64 -25.65
C THR A 441 -29.96 -5.01 -24.86
N ASN A 442 -31.13 -4.82 -25.47
CA ASN A 442 -32.43 -5.25 -24.98
C ASN A 442 -33.00 -6.23 -26.01
N MET A 443 -33.28 -7.48 -25.60
CA MET A 443 -34.03 -8.44 -26.43
C MET A 443 -34.94 -9.31 -25.57
N ASN A 444 -36.23 -9.31 -25.94
CA ASN A 444 -37.27 -10.19 -25.43
C ASN A 444 -36.97 -11.66 -25.76
N SER A 445 -37.25 -12.55 -24.81
CA SER A 445 -38.06 -13.74 -25.07
C SER A 445 -38.74 -14.24 -23.78
N SER A 446 -39.86 -14.92 -23.95
CA SER A 446 -40.75 -15.42 -22.90
C SER A 446 -41.05 -16.91 -23.11
N GLU A 447 -41.69 -17.55 -22.11
CA GLU A 447 -42.26 -18.91 -22.20
C GLU A 447 -41.21 -20.07 -22.21
N VAL A 448 -41.46 -21.29 -21.68
CA VAL A 448 -42.59 -21.78 -20.86
C VAL A 448 -42.15 -22.98 -19.98
N SER A 449 -42.66 -23.01 -18.74
CA SER A 449 -43.02 -24.13 -17.83
C SER A 449 -42.26 -25.48 -17.69
N THR A 450 -42.47 -26.04 -16.48
CA THR A 450 -42.62 -27.48 -16.12
C THR A 450 -41.42 -28.33 -15.67
N LEU A 451 -41.46 -28.67 -14.37
CA LEU A 451 -40.95 -29.88 -13.68
C LEU A 451 -41.79 -31.14 -14.09
N PRO A 452 -41.52 -32.40 -13.65
CA PRO A 452 -40.68 -32.84 -12.52
C PRO A 452 -39.78 -34.09 -12.78
N SER A 453 -39.26 -34.66 -11.68
CA SER A 453 -38.59 -35.97 -11.55
C SER A 453 -39.45 -37.17 -12.00
N ASP A 454 -38.83 -38.31 -12.37
CA ASP A 454 -38.55 -39.43 -11.43
C ASP A 454 -37.95 -40.69 -12.12
N HIS A 455 -37.40 -41.61 -11.28
CA HIS A 455 -36.96 -43.00 -11.56
C HIS A 455 -35.77 -43.20 -12.55
N GLN A 456 -34.78 -44.08 -12.29
CA GLN A 456 -34.75 -45.54 -11.98
C GLN A 456 -35.09 -46.46 -13.17
N GLU A 457 -34.05 -46.89 -13.90
CA GLU A 457 -33.53 -48.27 -13.82
C GLU A 457 -32.01 -48.29 -14.08
#